data_AF-R9MWB8-F1
#
_entry.id   AF-R9MWB8-F1
#
_cell.length_a   1.000
_cell.length_b   1.000
_cell.length_c   1.000
_cell.angle_alpha   90.00
_cell.angle_beta   90.00
_cell.angle_gamma   90.00
#
_symmetry.space_group_name_H-M   'P 1'
#
loop_
_entity.id
_entity.type
_entity.pdbx_description
1 polymer ?
#
loop_
_entity_poly.entity_id
_entity_poly.type
_entity_poly.pdbx_seq_one_letter_code
_entity_poly.pdbx_strand_id
1 'polypeptide(L)' 'MSTSEIKKDTLKLQPIGTDFWSRPVYKDQYGHLWKDITLGSNQPDFRSVVDNAFDGEPDMPIRRPFTIITTEE' A
#
# COMPACT_ATOMS: atom_id res chain seq x y z
N MET A 1 6.78 29.52 -9.55
CA MET A 1 7.07 28.31 -10.35
C MET A 1 8.23 27.59 -9.67
N SER A 2 7.99 26.41 -9.09
CA SER A 2 9.02 25.42 -8.70
C SER A 2 8.33 24.11 -8.31
N THR A 3 7.75 23.44 -9.29
CA THR A 3 7.09 22.13 -9.16
C THR A 3 8.14 21.05 -9.37
N SER A 4 8.93 20.68 -8.34
CA SER A 4 9.94 19.61 -8.52
C SER A 4 10.34 18.78 -7.28
N GLU A 5 9.84 19.04 -6.07
CA GLU A 5 10.43 18.42 -4.86
C GLU A 5 9.65 17.27 -4.19
N ILE A 6 8.57 16.73 -4.80
CA ILE A 6 7.83 15.58 -4.25
C ILE A 6 8.01 14.32 -5.12
N LYS A 7 9.23 14.04 -5.62
CA LYS A 7 9.48 12.90 -6.53
C LYS A 7 10.38 11.80 -5.98
N LYS A 8 10.86 11.86 -4.73
CA LYS A 8 11.79 10.84 -4.20
C LYS A 8 11.22 9.86 -3.16
N ASP A 9 10.10 10.16 -2.49
CA ASP A 9 9.62 9.30 -1.37
C ASP A 9 8.19 8.76 -1.51
N THR A 10 7.59 8.86 -2.70
CA THR A 10 6.25 8.31 -2.93
C THR A 10 6.30 6.79 -3.11
N LEU A 11 5.55 6.06 -2.27
CA LEU A 11 5.42 4.60 -2.37
C LEU A 11 4.47 4.23 -3.53
N LYS A 12 4.88 3.28 -4.36
CA LYS A 12 4.11 2.76 -5.48
C LYS A 12 3.51 1.43 -5.08
N LEU A 13 2.24 1.43 -4.73
CA LEU A 13 1.53 0.26 -4.23
C LEU A 13 0.90 -0.51 -5.39
N GLN A 14 1.41 -1.71 -5.67
CA GLN A 14 0.82 -2.63 -6.64
C GLN A 14 -0.13 -3.58 -5.93
N PRO A 15 -1.40 -3.68 -6.35
CA PRO A 15 -2.30 -4.70 -5.82
C PRO A 15 -1.74 -6.08 -6.20
N ILE A 16 -1.55 -6.94 -5.20
CA ILE A 16 -1.04 -8.31 -5.40
C ILE A 16 -2.08 -9.38 -5.08
N GLY A 17 -3.22 -9.00 -4.48
CA GLY A 17 -4.32 -9.90 -4.17
C GLY A 17 -5.09 -9.46 -2.94
N THR A 18 -5.78 -10.41 -2.33
CA THR A 18 -6.62 -10.20 -1.15
C THR A 18 -6.26 -11.27 -0.11
N ASP A 19 -6.15 -10.90 1.16
CA ASP A 19 -5.83 -11.85 2.24
C ASP A 19 -7.05 -12.68 2.66
N PHE A 20 -6.84 -13.61 3.60
CA PHE A 20 -7.91 -14.46 4.16
C PHE A 20 -9.12 -13.66 4.74
N TRP A 21 -8.90 -12.42 5.17
CA TRP A 21 -9.93 -11.55 5.73
C TRP A 21 -10.62 -10.69 4.67
N SER A 22 -10.41 -10.99 3.39
CA SER A 22 -10.89 -10.19 2.26
C SER A 22 -10.36 -8.75 2.23
N ARG A 23 -9.19 -8.51 2.84
CA ARG A 23 -8.50 -7.21 2.80
C ARG A 23 -7.57 -7.13 1.60
N PRO A 24 -7.67 -6.07 0.78
CA PRO A 24 -6.75 -5.86 -0.33
C PRO A 24 -5.30 -5.71 0.14
N VAL A 25 -4.39 -6.48 -0.48
CA VAL A 25 -2.96 -6.48 -0.19
C VAL A 25 -2.20 -5.88 -1.37
N TYR A 26 -1.26 -5.02 -1.04
CA TYR A 26 -0.43 -4.30 -1.99
C TYR A 26 1.04 -4.52 -1.67
N LYS A 27 1.89 -4.44 -2.69
CA LYS A 27 3.34 -4.52 -2.57
C LYS A 27 3.95 -3.23 -3.09
N ASP A 28 4.88 -2.66 -2.33
CA ASP A 28 5.63 -1.48 -2.77
C ASP A 28 6.84 -1.84 -3.64
N GLN A 29 7.48 -0.83 -4.22
CA GLN A 29 8.68 -0.98 -5.04
C GLN A 29 9.91 -1.53 -4.29
N TYR A 30 9.89 -1.51 -2.96
CA TYR A 30 10.97 -2.03 -2.10
C TYR A 30 10.69 -3.47 -1.64
N GLY A 31 9.51 -4.00 -1.96
CA GLY A 31 9.08 -5.34 -1.61
C GLY A 31 8.36 -5.44 -0.27
N HIS A 32 8.00 -4.31 0.37
CA HIS A 32 7.15 -4.34 1.55
C HIS A 32 5.67 -4.48 1.18
N LEU A 33 4.94 -5.18 2.03
CA LEU A 33 3.52 -5.42 1.93
C LEU A 33 2.77 -4.38 2.75
N TRP A 34 1.66 -3.94 2.16
CA TRP A 34 0.75 -2.96 2.70
C TRP A 34 -0.67 -3.48 2.57
N LYS A 35 -1.44 -3.48 3.65
CA LYS A 35 -2.84 -3.89 3.64
C LYS A 35 -3.74 -2.68 3.77
N ASP A 36 -4.77 -2.61 2.93
CA ASP A 36 -5.85 -1.65 3.11
C ASP A 36 -6.87 -2.21 4.10
N ILE A 37 -6.92 -1.63 5.30
CA ILE A 37 -7.89 -2.06 6.32
C ILE A 37 -9.29 -1.50 6.09
N THR A 38 -9.45 -0.58 5.14
CA THR A 38 -10.74 0.07 4.82
C THR A 38 -11.50 -0.60 3.67
N LEU A 39 -10.97 -1.71 3.16
CA LEU A 39 -11.57 -2.53 2.11
C LEU A 39 -11.89 -1.75 0.82
N GLY A 40 -11.00 -0.83 0.41
CA GLY A 40 -11.18 -0.03 -0.79
C GLY A 40 -12.14 1.16 -0.62
N SER A 41 -12.28 1.67 0.60
CA SER A 41 -13.05 2.90 0.83
C SER A 41 -12.41 4.10 0.13
N ASN A 42 -13.19 5.18 -0.08
CA ASN A 42 -12.69 6.43 -0.67
C ASN A 42 -11.49 7.06 0.07
N GLN A 43 -11.25 6.66 1.32
CA GLN A 43 -10.07 7.02 2.11
C GLN A 43 -9.36 5.73 2.53
N PRO A 44 -8.45 5.18 1.70
CA PRO A 44 -7.73 3.97 2.03
C PRO A 44 -6.76 4.20 3.20
N ASP A 45 -6.73 3.27 4.16
CA ASP A 45 -5.79 3.25 5.28
C ASP A 45 -4.84 2.06 5.10
N PHE A 46 -3.69 2.34 4.49
CA PHE A 46 -2.65 1.34 4.29
C PHE A 46 -1.83 1.14 5.55
N ARG A 47 -1.68 -0.12 5.96
CA ARG A 47 -0.84 -0.51 7.09
C ARG A 47 0.23 -1.49 6.67
N SER A 48 1.42 -1.34 7.24
CA SER A 48 2.49 -2.33 7.11
C SER A 48 2.03 -3.66 7.66
N VAL A 49 2.61 -4.75 7.17
CA VAL A 49 2.24 -6.09 7.63
C VAL A 49 3.35 -6.68 8.49
N VAL A 50 2.96 -7.27 9.63
CA VAL A 50 3.91 -7.98 10.51
C VAL A 50 4.64 -9.07 9.73
N ASP A 51 5.96 -9.17 9.91
CA ASP A 51 6.86 -10.08 9.20
C ASP A 51 6.82 -9.97 7.67
N ASN A 52 6.21 -8.91 7.13
CA ASN A 52 5.99 -8.75 5.70
C ASN A 52 5.26 -9.96 5.06
N ALA A 53 4.40 -10.64 5.84
CA ALA A 53 3.70 -11.84 5.44
C ALA A 53 2.37 -11.52 4.74
N PHE A 54 1.99 -12.27 3.70
CA PHE A 54 0.76 -11.99 2.95
C PHE A 54 -0.51 -12.04 3.82
N ASP A 55 -0.61 -13.05 4.69
CA ASP A 55 -1.69 -13.21 5.67
C ASP A 55 -1.36 -12.63 7.06
N GLY A 56 -0.28 -11.85 7.17
CA GLY A 56 0.10 -11.24 8.44
C GLY A 56 -0.87 -10.14 8.88
N GLU A 57 -0.89 -9.84 10.17
CA GLU A 57 -1.74 -8.77 10.70
C GLU A 57 -1.22 -7.37 10.31
N PRO A 58 -2.11 -6.39 10.11
CA PRO A 58 -1.72 -5.00 9.90
C PRO A 58 -1.12 -4.39 11.19
N ASP A 59 -0.01 -3.69 11.06
CA ASP A 59 0.76 -3.11 12.18
C ASP A 59 0.68 -1.58 12.18
N MET A 60 1.58 -0.91 11.45
CA MET A 60 1.71 0.56 11.47
C MET A 60 1.09 1.21 10.23
N PRO A 61 0.40 2.36 10.37
CA PRO A 61 -0.12 3.10 9.22
C PRO A 61 1.01 3.67 8.36
N ILE A 62 0.77 3.74 7.05
CA ILE A 62 1.65 4.41 6.11
C ILE A 62 1.73 5.90 6.47
N ARG A 63 2.95 6.40 6.68
CA ARG A 63 3.19 7.82 6.98
C ARG A 63 3.87 8.56 5.83
N ARG A 64 3.78 7.99 4.63
CA ARG A 64 4.43 8.49 3.42
C ARG A 64 3.39 8.66 2.33
N PRO A 65 3.58 9.62 1.41
CA PRO A 65 2.74 9.71 0.23
C PRO A 65 2.82 8.39 -0.55
N PHE A 66 1.69 7.94 -1.07
CA PHE A 66 1.61 6.72 -1.87
C PHE A 66 0.75 6.93 -3.11
N THR A 67 0.96 6.09 -4.11
CA THR A 67 0.14 6.00 -5.31
C THR A 67 -0.15 4.54 -5.57
N ILE A 68 -1.42 4.21 -5.82
CA ILE A 68 -1.82 2.87 -6.21
C ILE A 68 -1.60 2.77 -7.72
N ILE A 69 -0.73 1.86 -8.13
CA ILE A 69 -0.50 1.57 -9.55
C ILE A 69 -1.40 0.40 -9.93
N THR A 70 -2.56 0.71 -10.49
CA THR A 70 -3.40 -0.26 -11.20
C THR A 70 -2.73 -0.59 -12.51
N THR A 71 -2.35 -1.85 -12.68
CA THR A 71 -1.88 -2.35 -13.98
C THR A 71 -3.17 -2.63 -14.77
N GLU A 72 -3.70 -1.60 -15.44
CA GLU A 72 -4.71 -1.83 -16.46
C GLU A 72 -3.97 -2.46 -17.66
N GLU A 73 -4.17 -3.77 -17.87
CA GLU A 73 -3.80 -4.46 -19.11
C GLU A 73 -4.89 -4.28 -20.18
#